data_AF-A0A2H0W023-F1
#
_entry.id   AF-A0A2H0W023-F1
#
_cell.length_a   1.000
_cell.length_b   1.000
_cell.length_c   1.000
_cell.angle_alpha   90.00
_cell.angle_beta   90.00
_cell.angle_gamma   90.00
#
_symmetry.space_group_name_H-M   'P 1'
#
loop_
_entity.id
_entity.type
_entity.pdbx_description
1 polymer ?
#
loop_
_entity_poly.entity_id
_entity_poly.type
_entity_poly.pdbx_seq_one_letter_code
_entity_poly.pdbx_strand_id
1 'polypeptide(L)'
;GGGTGLVPMMRLLTCVRPEDDVTVLIGAKSKDEVFFEDLANNLLKNNSHKVIVTTDDGSYGEKGFVTDMVEKLVTKNHFDGVYTCGPEKMMYKTVKISHSKGLFVQASLERMMKCGVGICGSCCMGEDLVCRDGTVFDGTHLLSNKEFGQFHRNKAGILENY
;
A
#
# COMPACT_ATOMS: atom_id res chain seq x y z
N GLY A 1 -0.65 2.17 4.69
CA GLY A 1 -1.67 1.28 4.12
C GLY A 1 -3.03 1.94 4.16
N GLY A 2 -4.00 1.44 3.41
CA GLY A 2 -5.37 1.97 3.39
C GLY A 2 -6.42 0.86 3.50
N GLY A 3 -7.42 1.04 4.36
CA GLY A 3 -8.49 0.06 4.58
C GLY A 3 -7.95 -1.33 4.98
N THR A 4 -8.47 -2.39 4.35
CA THR A 4 -8.05 -3.79 4.59
C THR A 4 -6.58 -4.04 4.27
N GLY A 5 -5.96 -3.23 3.40
CA GLY A 5 -4.53 -3.29 3.11
C GLY A 5 -3.64 -3.02 4.32
N LEU A 6 -4.20 -2.56 5.45
CA LEU A 6 -3.47 -2.46 6.72
C LEU A 6 -3.14 -3.83 7.33
N VAL A 7 -3.92 -4.88 7.06
CA VAL A 7 -3.68 -6.22 7.62
C VAL A 7 -2.28 -6.77 7.26
N PRO A 8 -1.86 -6.82 5.97
CA PRO A 8 -0.51 -7.24 5.64
C PRO A 8 0.56 -6.26 6.15
N MET A 9 0.24 -4.97 6.30
CA MET A 9 1.17 -4.01 6.88
C MET A 9 1.43 -4.31 8.36
N MET A 10 0.41 -4.66 9.15
CA MET A 10 0.60 -5.08 10.54
C MET A 10 1.48 -6.33 10.63
N ARG A 11 1.33 -7.28 9.70
CA ARG A 11 2.25 -8.43 9.63
C ARG A 11 3.67 -8.00 9.29
N LEU A 12 3.86 -7.07 8.36
CA LEU A 12 5.18 -6.54 8.02
C LEU A 12 5.87 -5.88 9.23
N LEU A 13 5.12 -5.16 10.07
CA LEU A 13 5.66 -4.54 11.30
C LEU A 13 6.28 -5.55 12.27
N THR A 14 5.85 -6.82 12.26
CA THR A 14 6.46 -7.85 13.12
C THR A 14 7.79 -8.39 12.58
N CYS A 15 8.19 -8.00 11.38
CA CYS A 15 9.44 -8.39 10.74
C CYS A 15 10.51 -7.28 10.76
N VAL A 16 10.19 -6.10 11.28
CA VAL A 16 11.15 -4.99 11.39
C VAL A 16 12.19 -5.29 12.45
N ARG A 17 13.42 -4.80 12.26
CA ARG A 17 14.49 -4.94 13.24
C ARG A 17 14.36 -3.84 14.29
N PRO A 18 14.86 -4.04 15.52
CA PRO A 18 14.77 -3.02 16.58
C PRO A 18 15.40 -1.66 16.20
N GLU A 19 16.40 -1.66 15.31
CA GLU A 19 17.12 -0.47 14.88
C GLU A 19 16.40 0.31 13.76
N ASP A 20 15.38 -0.28 13.13
CA ASP A 20 14.64 0.38 12.06
C ASP A 20 13.74 1.49 12.64
N ASP A 21 13.80 2.70 12.05
CA ASP A 21 12.92 3.85 12.38
C ASP A 21 11.69 3.84 11.46
N VAL A 22 10.51 3.57 12.03
CA VAL A 22 9.33 3.19 11.24
C VAL A 22 8.23 4.26 11.34
N THR A 23 7.87 4.85 10.21
CA THR A 23 6.66 5.66 10.11
C THR A 23 5.52 4.86 9.48
N VAL A 24 4.44 4.65 10.22
CA VAL A 24 3.24 3.95 9.78
C VAL A 24 2.18 4.98 9.39
N LEU A 25 1.74 4.93 8.13
CA LEU A 25 0.61 5.71 7.65
C LEU A 25 -0.65 4.84 7.58
N ILE A 26 -1.72 5.29 8.22
CA ILE A 26 -3.03 4.62 8.28
C ILE A 26 -4.05 5.51 7.58
N GLY A 27 -4.50 5.08 6.39
CA GLY A 27 -5.57 5.74 5.65
C GLY A 27 -6.94 5.09 5.87
N ALA A 28 -7.93 5.90 6.24
CA ALA A 28 -9.32 5.49 6.40
C ALA A 28 -10.28 6.53 5.79
N LYS A 29 -11.54 6.17 5.54
CA LYS A 29 -12.53 7.12 5.03
C LYS A 29 -13.02 8.08 6.11
N SER A 30 -13.25 7.55 7.31
CA SER A 30 -13.72 8.27 8.50
C SER A 30 -13.11 7.65 9.75
N LYS A 31 -13.32 8.30 10.90
CA LYS A 31 -12.86 7.86 12.22
C LYS A 31 -13.30 6.43 12.56
N ASP A 32 -14.53 6.06 12.20
CA ASP A 32 -15.08 4.74 12.53
C ASP A 32 -14.45 3.61 11.70
N GLU A 33 -13.75 3.97 10.61
CA GLU A 33 -12.98 3.05 9.77
C GLU A 33 -11.47 3.06 10.10
N VAL A 34 -11.06 3.73 11.17
CA VAL A 34 -9.67 3.70 11.66
C VAL A 34 -9.46 2.43 12.47
N PHE A 35 -8.64 1.53 11.93
CA PHE A 35 -8.27 0.28 12.61
C PHE A 35 -6.76 0.16 12.77
N PHE A 36 -6.35 -0.65 13.74
CA PHE A 36 -4.97 -1.05 14.00
C PHE A 36 -4.01 0.05 14.47
N GLU A 37 -4.46 1.26 14.81
CA GLU A 37 -3.60 2.30 15.40
C GLU A 37 -2.94 1.80 16.70
N ASP A 38 -3.74 1.30 17.65
CA ASP A 38 -3.22 0.72 18.90
C ASP A 38 -2.33 -0.50 18.66
N LEU A 39 -2.70 -1.34 17.68
CA LEU A 39 -1.91 -2.52 17.35
C LEU A 39 -0.54 -2.12 16.79
N ALA A 40 -0.49 -1.15 15.88
CA ALA A 40 0.76 -0.66 15.29
C ALA A 40 1.69 -0.09 16.37
N ASN A 41 1.18 0.76 17.26
CA ASN A 41 1.95 1.29 18.39
C ASN A 41 2.47 0.17 19.30
N ASN A 42 1.65 -0.83 19.60
CA ASN A 42 2.06 -1.97 20.43
C ASN A 42 3.12 -2.85 19.77
N LEU A 43 3.00 -3.11 18.46
CA LEU A 43 3.97 -3.90 17.70
C LEU A 43 5.32 -3.20 17.60
N LEU A 44 5.33 -1.87 17.50
CA LEU A 44 6.53 -1.05 17.35
C LEU A 44 7.04 -0.44 18.65
N LYS A 45 6.52 -0.85 19.82
CA LYS A 45 6.87 -0.25 21.12
C LYS A 45 8.36 -0.22 21.45
N ASN A 46 9.16 -1.12 20.84
CA ASN A 46 10.60 -1.24 21.04
C ASN A 46 11.42 -0.57 19.91
N ASN A 47 10.75 0.10 18.97
CA ASN A 47 11.34 0.79 17.83
C ASN A 47 11.16 2.30 17.98
N SER A 48 12.04 3.08 17.37
CA SER A 48 11.68 4.45 17.00
C SER A 48 10.55 4.37 15.99
N HIS A 49 9.39 4.97 16.31
CA HIS A 49 8.26 4.91 15.41
C HIS A 49 7.32 6.11 15.52
N LYS A 50 6.55 6.31 14.46
CA LYS A 50 5.43 7.24 14.40
C LYS A 50 4.25 6.55 13.73
N VAL A 51 3.08 6.63 14.35
CA VAL A 51 1.81 6.23 13.71
C VAL A 51 1.05 7.50 13.37
N ILE A 52 0.71 7.67 12.09
CA ILE A 52 -0.02 8.84 11.59
C ILE A 52 -1.27 8.34 10.89
N VAL A 53 -2.42 8.82 11.36
CA VAL A 53 -3.72 8.51 10.80
C VAL A 53 -4.20 9.65 9.90
N THR A 54 -4.76 9.29 8.75
CA THR A 54 -5.43 10.22 7.84
C THR A 54 -6.86 9.76 7.60
N THR A 55 -7.83 10.66 7.69
CA THR A 55 -9.20 10.38 7.23
C THR A 55 -9.61 11.29 6.09
N ASP A 56 -10.28 10.71 5.08
CA ASP A 56 -10.73 11.45 3.89
C ASP A 56 -11.65 12.64 4.27
N ASP A 57 -12.50 12.45 5.28
CA ASP A 57 -13.43 13.47 5.77
C ASP A 57 -12.83 14.44 6.82
N GLY A 58 -11.68 14.10 7.41
CA GLY A 58 -11.05 14.85 8.51
C GLY A 58 -11.67 14.63 9.89
N SER A 59 -12.52 13.61 10.06
CA SER A 59 -13.10 13.25 11.36
C SER A 59 -12.10 12.77 12.41
N TYR A 60 -10.89 12.34 12.02
CA TYR A 60 -9.80 11.98 12.93
C TYR A 60 -8.42 12.07 12.28
N GLY A 61 -7.40 12.46 13.05
CA GLY A 61 -6.06 12.65 12.52
C GLY A 61 -5.98 13.77 11.48
N GLU A 62 -5.16 13.57 10.45
CA GLU A 62 -4.98 14.53 9.36
C GLU A 62 -6.08 14.35 8.30
N LYS A 63 -6.68 15.45 7.85
CA LYS A 63 -7.68 15.41 6.79
C LYS A 63 -7.04 15.17 5.42
N GLY A 64 -7.60 14.25 4.64
CA GLY A 64 -7.25 14.01 3.24
C GLY A 64 -6.74 12.60 3.00
N PHE A 65 -6.23 12.36 1.78
CA PHE A 65 -5.79 11.04 1.40
C PHE A 65 -4.42 10.73 1.98
N VAL A 66 -4.21 9.46 2.37
CA VAL A 66 -2.90 8.98 2.84
C VAL A 66 -1.76 9.27 1.87
N THR A 67 -2.04 9.31 0.57
CA THR A 67 -1.06 9.64 -0.48
C THR A 67 -0.54 11.08 -0.40
N ASP A 68 -1.35 12.01 0.11
CA ASP A 68 -0.93 13.41 0.28
C ASP A 68 0.04 13.50 1.46
N MET A 69 -0.20 12.70 2.50
CA MET A 69 0.74 12.53 3.61
C MET A 69 2.04 11.85 3.20
N VAL A 70 2.00 10.85 2.30
CA VAL A 70 3.21 10.27 1.71
C VAL A 70 4.04 11.37 1.06
N GLU A 71 3.45 12.18 0.16
CA GLU A 71 4.16 13.26 -0.54
C GLU A 71 4.80 14.26 0.41
N LYS A 72 4.06 14.68 1.44
CA LYS A 72 4.54 15.61 2.47
C LYS A 72 5.73 15.03 3.23
N LEU A 73 5.68 13.75 3.62
CA LEU A 73 6.74 13.11 4.40
C LEU A 73 7.99 12.85 3.56
N VAL A 74 7.87 12.24 2.39
CA VAL A 74 9.05 11.94 1.55
C VAL A 74 9.74 13.20 1.02
N THR A 75 9.06 14.35 1.06
CA THR A 75 9.65 15.65 0.71
C THR A 75 10.38 16.30 1.88
N LYS A 76 9.91 16.10 3.12
CA LYS A 76 10.45 16.76 4.32
C LYS A 76 11.45 15.90 5.09
N ASN A 77 11.41 14.60 4.88
CA ASN A 77 12.15 13.61 5.63
C ASN A 77 12.90 12.68 4.67
N HIS A 78 13.95 12.04 5.18
CA HIS A 78 14.64 10.98 4.47
C HIS A 78 14.07 9.63 4.89
N PHE A 79 13.86 8.74 3.92
CA PHE A 79 13.45 7.36 4.12
C PHE A 79 14.32 6.47 3.24
N ASP A 80 14.60 5.25 3.67
CA ASP A 80 15.30 4.26 2.84
C ASP A 80 14.34 3.52 1.91
N GLY A 81 13.09 3.34 2.33
CA GLY A 81 12.09 2.66 1.53
C GLY A 81 10.64 2.88 1.96
N VAL A 82 9.72 2.54 1.06
CA VAL A 82 8.28 2.67 1.23
C VAL A 82 7.59 1.34 0.91
N TYR A 83 6.71 0.89 1.79
CA TYR A 83 5.88 -0.29 1.59
C TYR A 83 4.42 0.12 1.59
N THR A 84 3.65 -0.35 0.61
CA THR A 84 2.23 0.04 0.49
C THR A 84 1.33 -1.14 0.17
N CYS A 85 0.12 -1.09 0.71
CA CYS A 85 -0.97 -2.01 0.45
C CYS A 85 -2.30 -1.30 0.72
N GLY A 86 -3.28 -1.52 -0.15
CA GLY A 86 -4.59 -0.87 -0.12
C GLY A 86 -5.18 -0.74 -1.53
N PRO A 87 -6.15 0.16 -1.74
CA PRO A 87 -6.74 0.38 -3.07
C PRO A 87 -5.67 0.67 -4.13
N GLU A 88 -5.81 0.10 -5.32
CA GLU A 88 -4.71 0.16 -6.30
C GLU A 88 -4.40 1.58 -6.79
N LYS A 89 -5.41 2.46 -6.94
CA LYS A 89 -5.17 3.89 -7.22
C LYS A 89 -4.28 4.55 -6.16
N MET A 90 -4.49 4.22 -4.88
CA MET A 90 -3.69 4.71 -3.76
C MET A 90 -2.25 4.18 -3.83
N MET A 91 -2.09 2.88 -4.11
CA MET A 91 -0.77 2.27 -4.27
C MET A 91 -0.02 2.87 -5.46
N TYR A 92 -0.68 3.04 -6.62
CA TYR A 92 -0.08 3.66 -7.80
C TYR A 92 0.47 5.06 -7.52
N LYS A 93 -0.32 5.92 -6.87
CA LYS A 93 0.14 7.26 -6.48
C LYS A 93 1.31 7.19 -5.49
N THR A 94 1.24 6.31 -4.49
CA THR A 94 2.31 6.10 -3.49
C THR A 94 3.61 5.64 -4.15
N VAL A 95 3.54 4.64 -5.04
CA VAL A 95 4.68 4.10 -5.79
C VAL A 95 5.29 5.18 -6.67
N LYS A 96 4.48 5.89 -7.44
CA LYS A 96 4.94 6.97 -8.33
C LYS A 96 5.65 8.08 -7.56
N ILE A 97 5.07 8.56 -6.45
CA ILE A 97 5.67 9.60 -5.60
C ILE A 97 7.02 9.12 -5.05
N SER A 98 7.04 7.93 -4.44
CA SER A 98 8.23 7.41 -3.76
C SER A 98 9.36 7.12 -4.75
N HIS A 99 9.04 6.49 -5.88
CA HIS A 99 10.00 6.19 -6.94
C HIS A 99 10.59 7.46 -7.56
N SER A 100 9.77 8.52 -7.76
CA SER A 100 10.26 9.81 -8.26
C SER A 100 11.27 10.50 -7.33
N LYS A 101 11.32 10.09 -6.06
CA LYS A 101 12.28 10.54 -5.05
C LYS A 101 13.50 9.61 -4.93
N GLY A 102 13.58 8.56 -5.75
CA GLY A 102 14.66 7.58 -5.72
C GLY A 102 14.58 6.59 -4.55
N LEU A 103 13.41 6.46 -3.91
CA LEU A 103 13.21 5.54 -2.79
C LEU A 103 13.01 4.11 -3.27
N PHE A 104 13.52 3.14 -2.51
CA PHE A 104 13.08 1.75 -2.65
C PHE A 104 11.58 1.68 -2.35
N VAL A 105 10.81 0.98 -3.19
CA VAL A 105 9.37 0.90 -2.96
C VAL A 105 8.81 -0.46 -3.38
N GLN A 106 7.98 -1.04 -2.51
CA GLN A 106 7.24 -2.26 -2.78
C GLN A 106 5.75 -2.05 -2.55
N ALA A 107 4.94 -2.69 -3.39
CA ALA A 107 3.49 -2.67 -3.29
C ALA A 107 2.95 -4.10 -3.26
N SER A 108 2.09 -4.40 -2.28
CA SER A 108 1.37 -5.67 -2.19
C SER A 108 0.01 -5.53 -2.86
N LEU A 109 -0.12 -6.08 -4.06
CA LEU A 109 -1.31 -5.96 -4.90
C LEU A 109 -2.42 -6.93 -4.49
N GLU A 110 -3.66 -6.43 -4.58
CA GLU A 110 -4.89 -7.19 -4.37
C GLU A 110 -5.74 -7.13 -5.66
N ARG A 111 -5.55 -8.10 -6.56
CA ARG A 111 -6.36 -8.27 -7.77
C ARG A 111 -7.44 -9.33 -7.56
N MET A 112 -8.43 -9.37 -8.45
CA MET A 112 -9.48 -10.40 -8.42
C MET A 112 -8.89 -11.80 -8.66
N MET A 113 -8.72 -12.57 -7.57
CA MET A 113 -8.22 -13.94 -7.62
C MET A 113 -9.37 -14.93 -7.58
N LYS A 114 -9.45 -15.81 -8.59
CA LYS A 114 -10.36 -16.97 -8.58
C LYS A 114 -9.62 -18.22 -8.11
N CYS A 115 -8.65 -18.67 -8.90
CA CYS A 115 -7.92 -19.90 -8.59
C CYS A 115 -6.86 -19.73 -7.49
N GLY A 116 -6.25 -18.55 -7.37
CA GLY A 116 -5.13 -18.31 -6.43
C GLY A 116 -3.83 -19.09 -6.72
N VAL A 117 -3.76 -19.87 -7.79
CA VAL A 117 -2.64 -20.79 -8.08
C VAL A 117 -2.06 -20.64 -9.49
N GLY A 118 -2.30 -19.51 -10.15
CA GLY A 118 -1.64 -19.17 -11.42
C GLY A 118 -2.17 -19.84 -12.69
N ILE A 119 -3.42 -20.33 -12.69
CA ILE A 119 -4.00 -21.05 -13.85
C ILE A 119 -5.08 -20.29 -14.61
N CYS A 120 -5.86 -19.43 -13.93
CA CYS A 120 -7.08 -18.86 -14.52
C CYS A 120 -6.92 -17.46 -15.16
N GLY A 121 -5.81 -16.76 -14.92
CA GLY A 121 -5.59 -15.40 -15.43
C GLY A 121 -6.45 -14.29 -14.82
N SER A 122 -7.40 -14.59 -13.92
CA SER A 122 -8.30 -13.57 -13.34
C SER A 122 -7.57 -12.43 -12.62
N CYS A 123 -6.42 -12.72 -12.02
CA CYS A 123 -5.61 -11.76 -11.28
C CYS A 123 -4.49 -11.16 -12.13
N CYS A 124 -4.55 -11.27 -13.46
CA CYS A 124 -3.46 -10.79 -14.28
C CYS A 124 -3.37 -9.25 -14.24
N MET A 125 -2.14 -8.77 -14.38
CA MET A 125 -1.82 -7.37 -14.62
C MET A 125 -0.83 -7.36 -15.78
N GLY A 126 -1.34 -7.17 -17.00
CA GLY A 126 -0.59 -7.51 -18.20
C GLY A 126 -0.26 -9.01 -18.24
N GLU A 127 1.03 -9.33 -18.31
CA GLU A 127 1.53 -10.72 -18.36
C GLU A 127 1.71 -11.34 -16.96
N ASP A 128 1.80 -10.52 -15.91
CA ASP A 128 2.01 -10.98 -14.54
C ASP A 128 0.74 -11.58 -13.95
N LEU A 129 0.83 -12.80 -13.41
CA LEU A 129 -0.22 -13.40 -12.61
C LEU A 129 0.01 -13.03 -11.14
N VAL A 130 -0.69 -12.03 -10.61
CA VAL A 130 -0.45 -11.50 -9.25
C VAL A 130 -0.44 -12.58 -8.15
N CYS A 131 -1.25 -13.64 -8.26
CA CYS A 131 -1.26 -14.74 -7.28
C CYS A 131 -0.04 -15.68 -7.32
N ARG A 132 0.74 -15.67 -8.40
CA ARG A 132 1.91 -16.54 -8.62
C ARG A 132 3.21 -15.74 -8.69
N ASP A 133 3.20 -14.68 -9.49
CA ASP A 133 4.37 -13.87 -9.79
C ASP A 133 4.54 -12.73 -8.75
N GLY A 134 3.49 -12.45 -7.98
CA GLY A 134 3.48 -11.50 -6.86
C GLY A 134 3.32 -12.19 -5.50
N THR A 135 2.50 -11.67 -4.57
CA THR A 135 1.62 -10.48 -4.63
C THR A 135 2.36 -9.16 -4.40
N VAL A 136 3.63 -9.22 -3.99
CA VAL A 136 4.48 -8.07 -3.70
C VAL A 136 5.40 -7.81 -4.89
N PHE A 137 5.35 -6.60 -5.44
CA PHE A 137 6.17 -6.20 -6.58
C PHE A 137 7.00 -4.95 -6.25
N ASP A 138 8.16 -4.82 -6.92
CA ASP A 138 8.99 -3.62 -6.91
C ASP A 138 8.32 -2.47 -7.71
N GLY A 139 8.52 -1.24 -7.26
CA GLY A 139 7.92 -0.07 -7.91
C GLY A 139 8.39 0.17 -9.34
N THR A 140 9.63 -0.15 -9.68
CA THR A 140 10.14 -0.02 -11.06
C THR A 140 9.40 -0.97 -12.00
N HIS A 141 9.20 -2.23 -11.56
CA HIS A 141 8.41 -3.21 -12.29
C HIS A 141 6.97 -2.72 -12.47
N LEU A 142 6.34 -2.28 -11.38
CA LEU A 142 4.96 -1.81 -11.40
C LEU A 142 4.76 -0.58 -12.30
N LEU A 143 5.67 0.39 -12.29
CA LEU A 143 5.56 1.60 -13.12
C LEU A 143 5.84 1.32 -14.60
N SER A 144 6.51 0.22 -14.93
CA SER A 144 6.65 -0.24 -16.33
C SER A 144 5.39 -0.91 -16.87
N ASN A 145 4.50 -1.38 -15.98
CA ASN A 145 3.28 -2.08 -16.34
C ASN A 145 2.13 -1.09 -16.61
N LYS A 146 1.57 -1.14 -17.81
CA LYS A 146 0.52 -0.21 -18.27
C LYS A 146 -0.84 -0.41 -17.59
N GLU A 147 -1.08 -1.57 -16.97
CA GLU A 147 -2.33 -1.86 -16.28
C GLU A 147 -2.34 -1.40 -14.82
N PHE A 148 -1.16 -1.27 -14.20
CA PHE A 148 -1.05 -0.92 -12.78
C PHE A 148 -1.67 0.46 -12.48
N GLY A 149 -2.69 0.47 -11.62
CA GLY A 149 -3.42 1.68 -11.24
C GLY A 149 -4.31 2.29 -12.33
N GLN A 150 -4.35 1.71 -13.54
CA GLN A 150 -5.13 2.20 -14.67
C GLN A 150 -6.31 1.28 -15.00
N PHE A 151 -6.03 -0.02 -15.11
CA PHE A 151 -7.00 -1.04 -15.53
C PHE A 151 -7.07 -2.18 -14.52
N HIS A 152 -8.21 -2.87 -14.49
CA HIS A 152 -8.43 -4.08 -13.71
C HIS A 152 -9.41 -5.02 -14.35
N ARG A 153 -9.33 -6.32 -14.01
CA ARG A 153 -10.35 -7.28 -14.43
C ARG A 153 -11.46 -7.39 -13.39
N ASN A 154 -12.69 -7.26 -13.86
CA ASN A 154 -13.88 -7.49 -13.03
C ASN A 154 -14.11 -9.00 -12.79
N LYS A 155 -15.18 -9.37 -12.08
CA LYS A 155 -15.53 -10.77 -11.80
C LYS A 155 -15.73 -11.64 -13.05
N ALA A 156 -16.18 -11.05 -14.16
CA ALA A 156 -16.33 -11.73 -15.45
C ALA A 156 -15.01 -11.83 -16.23
N GLY A 157 -13.92 -11.20 -15.76
CA GLY A 157 -12.63 -11.16 -16.44
C GLY A 157 -12.51 -10.04 -17.49
N ILE A 158 -13.50 -9.14 -17.57
CA ILE A 158 -13.50 -8.00 -18.48
C ILE A 158 -12.55 -6.94 -17.93
N LEU A 159 -11.69 -6.41 -18.80
CA LEU A 159 -10.77 -5.33 -18.45
C LEU A 159 -11.52 -3.99 -18.40
N GLU A 160 -11.45 -3.31 -17.27
CA GLU A 160 -12.15 -2.06 -16.97
C GLU A 160 -11.17 -1.04 -16.41
N ASN A 161 -11.42 0.24 -16.69
CA ASN A 161 -10.72 1.33 -16.01
C ASN A 161 -11.15 1.39 -14.54
N TYR A 162 -10.23 1.81 -13.67
CA TYR A 162 -10.54 2.09 -12.28
C TYR A 162 -11.33 3.39 -12.07
#